data_AF-A0A7X8DQG2-F1
#
_entry.id   AF-A0A7X8DQG2-F1
#
_cell.length_a   1.000
_cell.length_b   1.000
_cell.length_c   1.000
_cell.angle_alpha   90.00
_cell.angle_beta   90.00
_cell.angle_gamma   90.00
#
_symmetry.space_group_name_H-M   'P 1'
#
loop_
_entity.id
_entity.type
_entity.pdbx_description
1 polymer ?
#
loop_
_entity_poly.entity_id
_entity_poly.type
_entity_poly.pdbx_seq_one_letter_code
_entity_poly.pdbx_strand_id
1 'polypeptide(L)'
;MRAWWELYKKEISAISFFSAVIFLALLAWQVFLFYKADTWISGLVFGLAFVPFFFYPLLILWLGYNSYRQEWKDDTHYFLLSLPRRGWEISLAKLAAAMSFYLGICLATILLIFVFHQGYIRETVLDDNFRGVMGSGILSGLALRLFLAYWLYGLTFYIVAQFSQLVSLFFDRFRGLITIIVFILSPYVIFRGVLLLAPLFRWVPELSMGNLVYFDFDIPRVYPLTFGSGPFLAYLVMIIAMFLL
;
A
#
# COMPACT_ATOMS: atom_id res chain seq x y z
N MET A 1 -17.29 15.49 13.62
CA MET A 1 -15.89 15.01 13.67
C MET A 1 -15.63 14.06 14.84
N ARG A 2 -16.00 14.39 16.10
CA ARG A 2 -15.77 13.49 17.26
C ARG A 2 -16.26 12.06 17.05
N ALA A 3 -17.48 11.86 16.54
CA ALA A 3 -18.03 10.52 16.31
C ALA A 3 -17.23 9.65 15.32
N TRP A 4 -16.74 10.23 14.21
CA TRP A 4 -15.90 9.51 13.25
C TRP A 4 -14.54 9.14 13.85
N TRP A 5 -13.98 10.03 14.66
CA TRP A 5 -12.73 9.77 15.38
C TRP A 5 -12.85 8.62 16.38
N GLU A 6 -13.99 8.51 17.08
CA GLU A 6 -14.25 7.38 17.97
C GLU A 6 -14.40 6.06 17.20
N LEU A 7 -15.01 6.08 16.00
CA LEU A 7 -15.03 4.92 15.10
C LEU A 7 -13.60 4.52 14.68
N TYR A 8 -12.81 5.48 14.21
CA TYR A 8 -11.42 5.23 13.83
C TYR A 8 -10.58 4.64 14.98
N LYS A 9 -10.71 5.19 16.19
CA LYS A 9 -10.04 4.66 17.40
C LYS A 9 -10.47 3.22 17.69
N LYS A 10 -11.76 2.92 17.59
CA LYS A 10 -12.28 1.56 17.76
C LYS A 10 -11.60 0.60 16.77
N GLU A 11 -11.54 0.97 15.49
CA GLU A 11 -10.92 0.14 14.46
C GLU A 11 -9.40 -0.02 14.69
N ILE A 12 -8.68 1.04 15.08
CA ILE A 12 -7.25 0.97 15.49
C ILE A 12 -7.07 0.02 16.68
N SER A 13 -7.93 0.13 17.69
CA SER A 13 -7.88 -0.73 18.87
C SER A 13 -8.14 -2.18 18.50
N ALA A 14 -9.06 -2.45 17.57
CA ALA A 14 -9.35 -3.80 17.09
C ALA A 14 -8.15 -4.45 16.40
N ILE A 15 -7.38 -3.69 15.62
CA ILE A 15 -6.17 -4.19 14.95
C ILE A 15 -4.89 -4.08 15.79
N SER A 16 -4.96 -3.53 17.01
CA SER A 16 -3.77 -3.21 17.81
C SER A 16 -2.94 -4.44 18.19
N PHE A 17 -3.59 -5.52 18.63
CA PHE A 17 -2.91 -6.77 18.97
C PHE A 17 -2.20 -7.37 17.74
N PHE A 18 -2.91 -7.43 16.61
CA PHE A 18 -2.34 -7.87 15.35
C PHE A 18 -1.15 -6.99 14.93
N SER A 19 -1.28 -5.67 15.09
CA SER A 19 -0.23 -4.70 14.78
C SER A 19 1.02 -4.92 15.63
N ALA A 20 0.84 -5.17 16.93
CA ALA A 20 1.94 -5.45 17.85
C ALA A 20 2.68 -6.75 17.47
N VAL A 21 1.95 -7.81 17.13
CA VAL A 21 2.54 -9.08 16.68
C VAL A 21 3.37 -8.88 15.40
N ILE A 22 2.83 -8.16 14.41
CA ILE A 22 3.56 -7.88 13.15
C ILE A 22 4.80 -7.03 13.42
N PHE A 23 4.70 -6.01 14.28
CA PHE A 23 5.85 -5.18 14.65
C PHE A 23 6.94 -5.98 15.38
N LEU A 24 6.57 -6.89 16.28
CA LEU A 24 7.53 -7.76 16.96
C LEU A 24 8.19 -8.74 15.98
N ALA A 25 7.44 -9.31 15.04
CA ALA A 25 7.99 -10.16 14.00
C ALA A 25 8.98 -9.40 13.09
N LEU A 26 8.63 -8.16 12.71
CA LEU A 26 9.52 -7.25 11.99
C LEU A 26 10.81 -6.98 12.77
N LEU A 27 10.70 -6.63 14.05
CA LEU A 27 11.86 -6.36 14.90
C LEU A 27 12.74 -7.60 15.02
N ALA A 28 12.14 -8.77 15.29
CA ALA A 28 12.86 -10.03 15.36
C ALA A 28 13.61 -10.34 14.06
N TRP A 29 12.99 -10.09 12.90
CA TRP A 29 13.64 -10.25 11.59
C TRP A 29 14.86 -9.35 11.42
N GLN A 30 14.73 -8.07 11.77
CA GLN A 30 15.83 -7.11 11.64
C GLN A 30 16.97 -7.42 12.62
N VAL A 31 16.65 -7.82 13.86
CA VAL A 31 17.65 -8.26 14.85
C VAL A 31 18.37 -9.53 14.38
N PHE A 32 17.64 -10.48 13.78
CA PHE A 32 18.24 -11.69 13.21
C PHE A 32 19.22 -11.35 12.09
N LEU A 33 18.84 -10.46 11.17
CA LEU A 33 19.71 -10.00 10.08
C LEU A 33 20.93 -9.24 10.61
N PHE A 34 20.75 -8.40 11.63
CA PHE A 34 21.85 -7.70 12.29
C PHE A 34 22.88 -8.69 12.86
N TYR A 35 22.45 -9.75 13.54
CA TYR A 35 23.37 -10.78 14.04
C TYR A 35 24.08 -11.57 12.93
N LYS A 36 23.48 -11.67 11.75
CA LYS A 36 24.10 -12.32 10.57
C LYS A 36 24.99 -11.40 9.74
N ALA A 37 24.99 -10.09 10.01
CA ALA A 37 25.72 -9.09 9.24
C ALA A 37 27.23 -9.36 9.15
N ASP A 38 27.85 -9.88 10.21
CA ASP A 38 29.28 -10.17 10.24
C ASP A 38 29.66 -11.44 9.47
N THR A 39 28.72 -12.36 9.31
CA THR A 39 28.96 -13.68 8.70
C THR A 39 28.56 -13.75 7.23
N TRP A 40 27.60 -12.93 6.83
CA TRP A 40 27.00 -12.96 5.50
C TRP A 40 27.48 -11.78 4.67
N ILE A 41 27.33 -11.89 3.36
CA ILE A 41 27.65 -10.79 2.43
C ILE A 41 26.76 -9.58 2.78
N SER A 42 27.35 -8.43 3.05
CA SER A 42 26.65 -7.23 3.53
C SER A 42 25.48 -6.80 2.63
N GLY A 43 25.66 -6.86 1.30
CA GLY A 43 24.60 -6.57 0.34
C GLY A 43 23.42 -7.56 0.39
N LEU A 44 23.68 -8.84 0.71
CA LEU A 44 22.62 -9.85 0.88
C LEU A 44 21.78 -9.53 2.12
N VAL A 45 22.42 -9.20 3.24
CA VAL A 45 21.72 -8.88 4.49
C VAL A 45 20.87 -7.62 4.31
N PHE A 46 21.42 -6.58 3.68
CA PHE A 46 20.67 -5.37 3.36
C PHE A 46 19.48 -5.65 2.43
N GLY A 47 19.65 -6.46 1.39
CA GLY A 47 18.55 -6.84 0.50
C GLY A 47 17.44 -7.64 1.22
N LEU A 48 17.82 -8.58 2.08
CA LEU A 48 16.88 -9.36 2.89
C LEU A 48 16.09 -8.51 3.90
N ALA A 49 16.62 -7.34 4.28
CA ALA A 49 15.94 -6.42 5.17
C ALA A 49 14.65 -5.84 4.54
N PHE A 50 14.52 -5.85 3.20
CA PHE A 50 13.34 -5.40 2.47
C PHE A 50 12.29 -6.50 2.23
N VAL A 51 12.61 -7.78 2.49
CA VAL A 51 11.68 -8.92 2.30
C VAL A 51 10.30 -8.69 2.95
N PRO A 52 10.17 -8.09 4.14
CA PRO A 52 8.85 -7.80 4.73
C PRO A 52 7.91 -6.99 3.82
N PHE A 53 8.42 -6.10 2.97
CA PHE A 53 7.59 -5.35 2.01
C PHE A 53 6.87 -6.25 1.01
N PHE A 54 7.39 -7.44 0.72
CA PHE A 54 6.68 -8.40 -0.13
C PHE A 54 5.38 -8.92 0.52
N PHE A 55 5.36 -9.00 1.86
CA PHE A 55 4.24 -9.57 2.61
C PHE A 55 3.17 -8.54 2.98
N TYR A 56 3.49 -7.24 3.08
CA TYR A 56 2.50 -6.25 3.52
C TYR A 56 1.27 -6.11 2.61
N PRO A 57 1.37 -6.23 1.27
CA PRO A 57 0.18 -6.25 0.40
C PRO A 57 -0.74 -7.45 0.70
N LEU A 58 -0.19 -8.58 1.16
CA LEU A 58 -0.99 -9.72 1.60
C LEU A 58 -1.67 -9.44 2.95
N LEU A 59 -0.98 -8.76 3.87
CA LEU A 59 -1.57 -8.34 5.15
C LEU A 59 -2.71 -7.35 4.95
N ILE A 60 -2.56 -6.38 4.04
CA ILE A 60 -3.60 -5.39 3.78
C ILE A 60 -4.81 -6.01 3.07
N LEU A 61 -4.59 -6.96 2.16
CA LEU A 61 -5.63 -7.79 1.57
C LEU A 61 -6.40 -8.54 2.67
N TRP A 62 -5.69 -9.18 3.60
CA TRP A 62 -6.28 -9.90 4.72
C TRP A 62 -7.13 -8.99 5.62
N LEU A 63 -6.66 -7.78 5.90
CA LEU A 63 -7.42 -6.78 6.66
C LEU A 63 -8.67 -6.33 5.89
N GLY A 64 -8.57 -6.07 4.59
CA GLY A 64 -9.73 -5.71 3.75
C GLY A 64 -10.79 -6.81 3.74
N TYR A 65 -10.38 -8.07 3.57
CA TYR A 65 -11.27 -9.22 3.61
C TYR A 65 -11.96 -9.42 4.98
N ASN A 66 -11.23 -9.26 6.09
CA ASN A 66 -11.83 -9.47 7.42
C ASN A 66 -12.58 -8.25 7.97
N SER A 67 -12.46 -7.10 7.31
CA SER A 67 -13.02 -5.80 7.73
C SER A 67 -14.51 -5.85 8.10
N TYR A 68 -15.31 -6.56 7.29
CA TYR A 68 -16.76 -6.77 7.52
C TYR A 68 -17.09 -8.20 7.94
N ARG A 69 -16.22 -9.17 7.68
CA ARG A 69 -16.51 -10.58 7.95
C ARG A 69 -16.80 -10.84 9.43
N GLN A 70 -16.11 -10.15 10.33
CA GLN A 70 -16.31 -10.32 11.78
C GLN A 70 -17.69 -9.81 12.23
N GLU A 71 -18.11 -8.65 11.75
CA GLU A 71 -19.40 -8.03 12.10
C GLU A 71 -20.60 -8.83 11.57
N TRP A 72 -20.42 -9.51 10.43
CA TRP A 72 -21.45 -10.36 9.83
C TRP A 72 -21.45 -11.80 10.37
N LYS A 73 -20.34 -12.27 10.93
CA LYS A 73 -20.28 -13.61 11.55
C LYS A 73 -21.00 -13.65 12.89
N ASP A 74 -20.96 -12.55 13.63
CA ASP A 74 -21.51 -12.49 14.99
C ASP A 74 -22.95 -11.91 15.02
N ASP A 75 -23.64 -11.85 13.86
CA ASP A 75 -24.98 -11.26 13.67
C ASP A 75 -25.13 -9.82 14.23
N THR A 76 -24.01 -9.13 14.42
CA THR A 76 -23.98 -7.74 14.94
C THR A 76 -24.19 -6.69 13.85
N HIS A 77 -24.38 -7.12 12.60
CA HIS A 77 -24.74 -6.28 11.45
C HIS A 77 -25.87 -5.29 11.75
N TYR A 78 -26.91 -5.71 12.49
CA TYR A 78 -28.08 -4.86 12.75
C TYR A 78 -27.73 -3.67 13.66
N PHE A 79 -26.68 -3.80 14.48
CA PHE A 79 -26.17 -2.68 15.27
C PHE A 79 -25.43 -1.64 14.42
N LEU A 80 -24.93 -2.00 13.23
CA LEU A 80 -24.39 -1.01 12.28
C LEU A 80 -25.52 -0.19 11.66
N LEU A 81 -26.67 -0.81 11.39
CA LEU A 81 -27.85 -0.14 10.85
C LEU A 81 -28.55 0.77 11.89
N SER A 82 -28.38 0.50 13.18
CA SER A 82 -28.93 1.34 14.25
C SER A 82 -28.07 2.59 14.53
N LEU A 83 -26.85 2.66 14.00
CA LEU A 83 -26.05 3.87 14.07
C LEU A 83 -26.67 4.95 13.18
N PRO A 84 -26.90 6.19 13.67
CA PRO A 84 -27.42 7.30 12.87
C PRO A 84 -26.30 7.87 11.98
N ARG A 85 -25.70 7.01 11.15
CA ARG A 85 -24.50 7.27 10.36
C ARG A 85 -24.62 6.64 8.98
N ARG A 86 -23.99 7.27 7.99
CA ARG A 86 -23.98 6.76 6.62
C ARG A 86 -22.97 5.61 6.51
N GLY A 87 -23.27 4.58 5.75
CA GLY A 87 -22.40 3.39 5.61
C GLY A 87 -20.97 3.72 5.14
N TRP A 88 -20.81 4.75 4.30
CA TRP A 88 -19.49 5.18 3.84
C TRP A 88 -18.62 5.76 4.96
N GLU A 89 -19.20 6.34 6.03
CA GLU A 89 -18.42 6.86 7.17
C GLU A 89 -17.76 5.72 7.96
N ILE A 90 -18.44 4.58 8.06
CA ILE A 90 -17.94 3.36 8.73
C ILE A 90 -16.85 2.71 7.87
N SER A 91 -17.10 2.57 6.57
CA SER A 91 -16.11 2.07 5.60
C SER A 91 -14.85 2.92 5.60
N LEU A 92 -14.99 4.25 5.68
CA LEU A 92 -13.88 5.19 5.73
C LEU A 92 -13.05 5.05 7.02
N ALA A 93 -13.69 4.85 8.16
CA ALA A 93 -12.98 4.62 9.43
C ALA A 93 -12.15 3.33 9.39
N LYS A 94 -12.71 2.25 8.82
CA LYS A 94 -12.04 0.95 8.61
C LYS A 94 -10.85 1.07 7.65
N LEU A 95 -11.06 1.72 6.51
CA LEU A 95 -10.00 2.01 5.54
C LEU A 95 -8.89 2.85 6.19
N ALA A 96 -9.24 3.93 6.89
CA ALA A 96 -8.27 4.80 7.55
C ALA A 96 -7.45 4.03 8.60
N ALA A 97 -8.07 3.19 9.44
CA ALA A 97 -7.36 2.39 10.42
C ALA A 97 -6.38 1.39 9.77
N ALA A 98 -6.83 0.68 8.73
CA ALA A 98 -5.99 -0.26 7.99
C ALA A 98 -4.83 0.46 7.27
N MET A 99 -5.08 1.61 6.66
CA MET A 99 -4.06 2.41 5.98
C MET A 99 -3.06 3.05 6.96
N SER A 100 -3.50 3.44 8.16
CA SER A 100 -2.61 3.89 9.24
C SER A 100 -1.69 2.78 9.71
N PHE A 101 -2.22 1.55 9.89
CA PHE A 101 -1.40 0.38 10.18
C PHE A 101 -0.40 0.12 9.05
N TYR A 102 -0.86 0.11 7.79
CA TYR A 102 -0.03 -0.14 6.62
C TYR A 102 1.10 0.88 6.48
N LEU A 103 0.79 2.16 6.64
CA LEU A 103 1.78 3.24 6.67
C LEU A 103 2.76 3.04 7.83
N GLY A 104 2.24 2.75 9.03
CA GLY A 104 3.03 2.53 10.23
C GLY A 104 4.04 1.41 10.09
N ILE A 105 3.65 0.24 9.57
CA ILE A 105 4.58 -0.87 9.36
C ILE A 105 5.62 -0.55 8.27
N CYS A 106 5.24 0.15 7.20
CA CYS A 106 6.18 0.53 6.15
C CYS A 106 7.24 1.49 6.69
N LEU A 107 6.81 2.55 7.41
CA LEU A 107 7.72 3.51 8.03
C LEU A 107 8.59 2.86 9.11
N ALA A 108 8.02 1.99 9.95
CA ALA A 108 8.77 1.22 10.93
C ALA A 108 9.86 0.35 10.26
N THR A 109 9.53 -0.29 9.13
CA THR A 109 10.50 -1.09 8.37
C THR A 109 11.65 -0.22 7.86
N ILE A 110 11.35 0.90 7.22
CA ILE A 110 12.36 1.84 6.71
C ILE A 110 13.24 2.33 7.85
N LEU A 111 12.64 2.68 8.99
CA LEU A 111 13.36 3.14 10.17
C LEU A 111 14.27 2.04 10.72
N LEU A 112 13.80 0.81 10.88
CA LEU A 112 14.63 -0.29 11.37
C LEU A 112 15.78 -0.62 10.40
N ILE A 113 15.51 -0.62 9.08
CA ILE A 113 16.56 -0.79 8.07
C ILE A 113 17.62 0.29 8.24
N PHE A 114 17.20 1.56 8.39
CA PHE A 114 18.12 2.67 8.60
C PHE A 114 18.94 2.52 9.88
N VAL A 115 18.32 2.13 11.00
CA VAL A 115 18.99 1.96 12.29
C VAL A 115 19.99 0.80 12.28
N PHE A 116 19.59 -0.38 11.80
CA PHE A 116 20.43 -1.58 11.84
C PHE A 116 21.48 -1.64 10.72
N HIS A 117 21.24 -0.99 9.58
CA HIS A 117 22.14 -1.01 8.41
C HIS A 117 22.80 0.34 8.10
N GLN A 118 22.84 1.27 9.06
CA GLN A 118 23.43 2.61 8.89
C GLN A 118 24.85 2.61 8.31
N GLY A 119 25.70 1.66 8.70
CA GLY A 119 27.09 1.54 8.22
C GLY A 119 27.13 1.28 6.72
N TYR A 120 26.41 0.24 6.27
CA TYR A 120 26.30 -0.11 4.86
C TYR A 120 25.67 1.00 4.02
N ILE A 121 24.62 1.65 4.52
CA ILE A 121 23.96 2.79 3.86
C ILE A 121 24.95 3.94 3.68
N ARG A 122 25.74 4.25 4.71
CA ARG A 122 26.74 5.33 4.64
C ARG A 122 27.83 5.05 3.63
N GLU A 123 28.34 3.83 3.59
CA GLU A 123 29.43 3.42 2.71
C GLU A 123 29.00 3.22 1.25
N THR A 124 27.78 2.73 1.01
CA THR A 124 27.36 2.33 -0.35
C THR A 124 26.41 3.33 -0.99
N VAL A 125 25.48 3.92 -0.21
CA VAL A 125 24.38 4.75 -0.75
C VAL A 125 24.70 6.24 -0.63
N LEU A 126 25.41 6.64 0.43
CA LEU A 126 25.74 8.04 0.71
C LEU A 126 27.14 8.43 0.22
N ASP A 127 27.97 7.48 -0.20
CA ASP A 127 29.29 7.73 -0.77
C ASP A 127 29.20 8.35 -2.18
N ASP A 128 30.16 9.22 -2.52
CA ASP A 128 30.06 10.17 -3.64
C ASP A 128 29.94 9.48 -5.01
N ASN A 129 30.43 8.25 -5.14
CA ASN A 129 30.35 7.47 -6.38
C ASN A 129 28.90 7.15 -6.79
N PHE A 130 28.01 6.84 -5.83
CA PHE A 130 26.61 6.52 -6.11
C PHE A 130 25.78 7.80 -6.32
N ARG A 131 26.11 8.86 -5.60
CA ARG A 131 25.48 10.19 -5.75
C ARG A 131 25.84 10.88 -7.06
N GLY A 132 27.06 10.68 -7.55
CA GLY A 132 27.52 11.21 -8.84
C GLY A 132 26.80 10.60 -10.05
N VAL A 133 26.46 9.31 -9.98
CA VAL A 133 25.73 8.61 -11.06
C VAL A 133 24.24 8.90 -11.05
N MET A 134 23.61 9.01 -9.88
CA MET A 134 22.16 9.20 -9.77
C MET A 134 21.72 10.66 -9.63
N GLY A 135 22.57 11.61 -9.23
CA GLY A 135 22.16 12.98 -8.92
C GLY A 135 21.34 13.07 -7.62
N SER A 136 21.75 13.95 -6.70
CA SER A 136 21.20 14.04 -5.33
C SER A 136 19.67 14.29 -5.26
N GLY A 137 19.08 14.93 -6.27
CA GLY A 137 17.63 15.18 -6.36
C GLY A 137 16.80 14.01 -6.89
N ILE A 138 17.40 13.08 -7.64
CA ILE A 138 16.68 11.96 -8.25
C ILE A 138 16.44 10.86 -7.21
N LEU A 139 17.43 10.57 -6.34
CA LEU A 139 17.28 9.53 -5.30
C LEU A 139 16.17 9.86 -4.30
N SER A 140 16.09 11.10 -3.82
CA SER A 140 15.06 11.52 -2.85
C SER A 140 13.67 11.60 -3.48
N GLY A 141 13.56 12.12 -4.70
CA GLY A 141 12.30 12.19 -5.44
C GLY A 141 11.78 10.82 -5.88
N LEU A 142 12.66 9.93 -6.35
CA LEU A 142 12.31 8.59 -6.81
C LEU A 142 11.88 7.69 -5.64
N ALA A 143 12.60 7.71 -4.52
CA ALA A 143 12.23 6.92 -3.34
C ALA A 143 10.84 7.29 -2.81
N LEU A 144 10.53 8.60 -2.71
CA LEU A 144 9.21 9.07 -2.30
C LEU A 144 8.12 8.61 -3.27
N ARG A 145 8.37 8.70 -4.58
CA ARG A 145 7.40 8.28 -5.61
C ARG A 145 7.16 6.77 -5.60
N LEU A 146 8.21 5.96 -5.45
CA LEU A 146 8.10 4.52 -5.30
C LEU A 146 7.31 4.14 -4.04
N PHE A 147 7.58 4.83 -2.93
CA PHE A 147 6.82 4.65 -1.69
C PHE A 147 5.35 5.01 -1.86
N LEU A 148 5.03 6.13 -2.49
CA LEU A 148 3.65 6.55 -2.76
C LEU A 148 2.94 5.56 -3.71
N ALA A 149 3.62 5.10 -4.76
CA ALA A 149 3.08 4.11 -5.69
C ALA A 149 2.78 2.78 -4.99
N TYR A 150 3.71 2.33 -4.14
CA TYR A 150 3.54 1.13 -3.31
C TYR A 150 2.39 1.30 -2.31
N TRP A 151 2.26 2.47 -1.68
CA TRP A 151 1.17 2.75 -0.75
C TRP A 151 -0.21 2.76 -1.43
N LEU A 152 -0.30 3.39 -2.62
CA LEU A 152 -1.51 3.38 -3.45
C LEU A 152 -1.89 1.97 -3.93
N TYR A 153 -0.89 1.14 -4.24
CA TYR A 153 -1.11 -0.26 -4.57
C TYR A 153 -1.74 -1.02 -3.40
N GLY A 154 -1.23 -0.85 -2.18
CA GLY A 154 -1.83 -1.42 -0.96
C GLY A 154 -3.25 -0.94 -0.69
N LEU A 155 -3.54 0.35 -0.90
CA LEU A 155 -4.88 0.92 -0.80
C LEU A 155 -5.86 0.25 -1.77
N THR A 156 -5.42 0.01 -3.00
CA THR A 156 -6.23 -0.67 -4.02
C THR A 156 -6.53 -2.11 -3.62
N PHE A 157 -5.51 -2.84 -3.14
CA PHE A 157 -5.69 -4.20 -2.64
C PHE A 157 -6.71 -4.28 -1.51
N TYR A 158 -6.66 -3.34 -0.57
CA TYR A 158 -7.64 -3.25 0.51
C TYR A 158 -9.06 -3.06 -0.02
N ILE A 159 -9.28 -2.05 -0.87
CA ILE A 159 -10.61 -1.70 -1.37
C ILE A 159 -11.19 -2.85 -2.21
N VAL A 160 -10.38 -3.47 -3.07
CA VAL A 160 -10.82 -4.62 -3.87
C VAL A 160 -11.14 -5.83 -2.99
N ALA A 161 -10.32 -6.11 -1.97
CA ALA A 161 -10.59 -7.18 -1.02
C ALA A 161 -11.88 -6.94 -0.22
N GLN A 162 -12.06 -5.71 0.27
CA GLN A 162 -13.26 -5.29 0.98
C GLN A 162 -14.51 -5.41 0.10
N PHE A 163 -14.47 -4.87 -1.12
CA PHE A 163 -15.56 -4.96 -2.08
C PHE A 163 -15.92 -6.41 -2.40
N SER A 164 -14.91 -7.24 -2.68
CA SER A 164 -15.13 -8.66 -2.98
C SER A 164 -15.82 -9.41 -1.84
N GLN A 165 -15.51 -9.04 -0.59
CA GLN A 165 -16.16 -9.61 0.58
C GLN A 165 -17.58 -9.09 0.78
N LEU A 166 -17.84 -7.80 0.53
CA LEU A 166 -19.20 -7.26 0.59
C LEU A 166 -20.11 -7.93 -0.44
N VAL A 167 -19.61 -8.15 -1.66
CA VAL A 167 -20.36 -8.85 -2.72
C VAL A 167 -20.67 -10.30 -2.31
N SER A 168 -19.74 -11.01 -1.66
CA SER A 168 -19.97 -12.41 -1.29
C SER A 168 -21.01 -12.57 -0.18
N LEU A 169 -21.25 -11.54 0.63
CA LEU A 169 -22.25 -11.56 1.70
C LEU A 169 -23.70 -11.58 1.17
N PHE A 170 -23.93 -11.23 -0.10
CA PHE A 170 -25.24 -11.34 -0.75
C PHE A 170 -25.62 -12.78 -1.12
N PHE A 171 -24.70 -13.74 -1.01
CA PHE A 171 -24.92 -15.12 -1.42
C PHE A 171 -24.84 -16.07 -0.23
N ASP A 172 -25.76 -17.03 -0.11
CA ASP A 172 -25.75 -17.94 1.05
C ASP A 172 -24.82 -19.15 0.89
N ARG A 173 -24.55 -19.59 -0.33
CA ARG A 173 -23.67 -20.72 -0.64
C ARG A 173 -22.44 -20.27 -1.39
N PHE A 174 -21.32 -20.97 -1.19
CA PHE A 174 -20.04 -20.73 -1.86
C PHE A 174 -19.47 -19.31 -1.68
N ARG A 175 -19.77 -18.63 -0.56
CA ARG A 175 -19.31 -17.26 -0.24
C ARG A 175 -17.81 -17.07 -0.53
N GLY A 176 -16.96 -17.99 -0.06
CA GLY A 176 -15.51 -17.90 -0.29
C GLY A 176 -15.10 -17.98 -1.76
N LEU A 177 -15.76 -18.83 -2.57
CA LEU A 177 -15.47 -18.94 -4.01
C LEU A 177 -15.89 -17.65 -4.74
N ILE A 178 -17.03 -17.08 -4.36
CA ILE A 178 -17.50 -15.81 -4.91
C ILE A 178 -16.54 -14.68 -4.56
N THR A 179 -16.07 -14.59 -3.31
CA THR A 179 -15.05 -13.58 -2.94
C THR A 179 -13.83 -13.68 -3.85
N ILE A 180 -13.30 -14.89 -4.07
CA ILE A 180 -12.12 -15.10 -4.92
C ILE A 180 -12.39 -14.67 -6.37
N ILE A 181 -13.53 -15.08 -6.94
CA ILE A 181 -13.91 -14.74 -8.31
C ILE A 181 -14.04 -13.23 -8.47
N VAL A 182 -14.75 -12.55 -7.54
CA VAL A 182 -14.94 -11.10 -7.58
C VAL A 182 -13.62 -10.37 -7.39
N PHE A 183 -12.75 -10.84 -6.49
CA PHE A 183 -11.43 -10.28 -6.27
C PHE A 183 -10.57 -10.33 -7.54
N ILE A 184 -10.58 -11.46 -8.27
CA ILE A 184 -9.82 -11.63 -9.53
C ILE A 184 -10.42 -10.81 -10.67
N LEU A 185 -11.75 -10.74 -10.77
CA LEU A 185 -12.44 -9.98 -11.83
C LEU A 185 -12.35 -8.46 -11.61
N SER A 186 -12.24 -7.99 -10.37
CA SER A 186 -12.24 -6.57 -10.04
C SER A 186 -11.12 -5.77 -10.73
N PRO A 187 -9.84 -6.20 -10.72
CA PRO A 187 -8.78 -5.56 -11.48
C PRO A 187 -9.07 -5.47 -12.98
N TYR A 188 -9.70 -6.48 -13.57
CA TYR A 188 -10.10 -6.46 -14.98
C TYR A 188 -11.16 -5.40 -15.25
N VAL A 189 -12.17 -5.29 -14.38
CA VAL A 189 -13.21 -4.25 -14.46
C VAL A 189 -12.61 -2.86 -14.29
N ILE A 190 -11.70 -2.67 -13.32
CA ILE A 190 -10.97 -1.42 -13.13
C ILE A 190 -10.21 -1.07 -14.40
N PHE A 191 -9.42 -1.99 -14.95
CA PHE A 191 -8.63 -1.75 -16.16
C PHE A 191 -9.51 -1.33 -17.35
N ARG A 192 -10.61 -2.04 -17.59
CA ARG A 192 -11.57 -1.69 -18.64
C ARG A 192 -12.23 -0.33 -18.40
N GLY A 193 -12.65 -0.06 -17.17
CA GLY A 193 -13.22 1.23 -16.79
C GLY A 193 -12.23 2.38 -16.97
N VAL A 194 -10.96 2.19 -16.62
CA VAL A 194 -9.88 3.16 -16.85
C VAL A 194 -9.73 3.47 -18.33
N LEU A 195 -9.70 2.46 -19.20
CA LEU A 195 -9.60 2.68 -20.65
C LEU A 195 -10.78 3.47 -21.21
N LEU A 196 -11.99 3.23 -20.70
CA LEU A 196 -13.20 3.94 -21.13
C LEU A 196 -13.23 5.39 -20.62
N LEU A 197 -12.75 5.64 -19.39
CA LEU A 197 -12.80 6.94 -18.74
C LEU A 197 -11.59 7.83 -19.07
N ALA A 198 -10.42 7.26 -19.35
CA ALA A 198 -9.18 8.01 -19.60
C ALA A 198 -9.31 9.11 -20.68
N PRO A 199 -10.05 8.93 -21.80
CA PRO A 199 -10.27 9.99 -22.78
C PRO A 199 -10.93 11.25 -22.21
N LEU A 200 -11.77 11.12 -21.17
CA LEU A 200 -12.45 12.25 -20.53
C LEU A 200 -11.49 13.16 -19.76
N PHE A 201 -10.29 12.67 -19.43
CA PHE A 201 -9.28 13.39 -18.66
C PHE A 201 -8.09 13.87 -19.50
N ARG A 202 -8.21 13.89 -20.84
CA ARG A 202 -7.16 14.41 -21.74
C ARG A 202 -6.82 15.88 -21.55
N TRP A 203 -7.69 16.63 -20.87
CA TRP A 203 -7.46 18.04 -20.53
C TRP A 203 -6.47 18.23 -19.38
N VAL A 204 -6.12 17.17 -18.63
CA VAL A 204 -5.18 17.25 -17.52
C VAL A 204 -3.76 17.09 -18.04
N PRO A 205 -2.82 17.99 -17.67
CA PRO A 205 -1.43 17.90 -18.12
C PRO A 205 -0.77 16.62 -17.61
N GLU A 206 0.21 16.12 -18.35
CA GLU A 206 0.96 14.93 -17.96
C GLU A 206 1.78 15.17 -16.69
N LEU A 207 1.92 14.13 -15.88
CA LEU A 207 2.72 14.20 -14.66
C LEU A 207 4.17 13.84 -14.99
N SER A 208 5.09 14.79 -14.80
CA SER A 208 6.52 14.52 -14.91
C SER A 208 7.03 13.78 -13.66
N MET A 209 7.58 12.58 -13.88
CA MET A 209 8.33 11.82 -12.87
C MET A 209 9.82 12.11 -12.94
N GLY A 210 10.18 13.31 -13.40
CA GLY A 210 11.58 13.73 -13.55
C GLY A 210 12.24 13.13 -14.78
N ASN A 211 13.56 13.18 -14.78
CA ASN A 211 14.35 12.76 -15.92
C ASN A 211 15.18 11.53 -15.58
N LEU A 212 15.14 10.51 -16.43
CA LEU A 212 16.16 9.49 -16.45
C LEU A 212 17.38 10.03 -17.17
N VAL A 213 18.50 10.07 -16.46
CA VAL A 213 19.81 10.34 -17.06
C VAL A 213 20.46 8.98 -17.27
N TYR A 214 20.73 8.63 -18.52
CA TYR A 214 21.57 7.47 -18.84
C TYR A 214 22.74 7.92 -19.71
N PHE A 215 23.86 7.23 -19.56
CA PHE A 215 25.07 7.51 -20.32
C PHE A 215 25.09 6.59 -21.55
N ASP A 216 25.09 7.20 -22.73
CA ASP A 216 25.28 6.52 -24.00
C ASP A 216 26.61 6.98 -24.58
N PHE A 217 27.62 6.10 -24.60
CA PHE A 217 29.00 6.44 -24.97
C PHE A 217 29.55 7.69 -24.22
N ASP A 218 29.44 7.72 -22.90
CA ASP A 218 29.84 8.86 -22.03
C ASP A 218 29.09 10.19 -22.26
N ILE A 219 28.05 10.20 -23.10
CA ILE A 219 27.19 11.37 -23.29
C ILE A 219 25.95 11.21 -22.41
N PRO A 220 25.68 12.13 -21.46
CA PRO A 220 24.48 12.08 -20.65
C PRO A 220 23.25 12.39 -21.53
N ARG A 221 22.38 11.41 -21.74
CA ARG A 221 21.06 11.61 -22.34
C ARG A 221 19.99 11.69 -21.27
N VAL A 222 19.14 12.70 -21.40
CA VAL A 222 18.09 13.02 -20.44
C VAL A 222 16.74 12.71 -21.07
N TYR A 223 16.06 11.68 -20.56
CA TYR A 223 14.72 11.31 -21.00
C TYR A 223 13.69 11.70 -19.94
N PRO A 224 12.74 12.60 -20.25
CA PRO A 224 11.66 12.90 -19.33
C PRO A 224 10.77 11.68 -19.18
N LEU A 225 10.65 11.15 -17.96
CA LEU A 225 9.64 10.15 -17.63
C LEU A 225 8.34 10.89 -17.39
N THR A 226 7.40 10.81 -18.33
CA THR A 226 6.04 11.30 -18.12
C THR A 226 5.07 10.15 -17.87
N PHE A 227 4.14 10.36 -16.97
CA PHE A 227 2.99 9.49 -16.76
C PHE A 227 1.74 10.19 -17.26
N GLY A 228 0.90 9.45 -18.00
CA GLY A 228 -0.42 9.90 -18.39
C GLY A 228 -1.28 10.16 -17.15
N SER A 229 -1.58 11.43 -16.88
CA SER A 229 -2.42 11.86 -15.76
C SER A 229 -3.88 11.42 -15.95
N GLY A 230 -4.35 11.33 -17.20
CA GLY A 230 -5.71 10.91 -17.54
C GLY A 230 -6.06 9.50 -17.06
N PRO A 231 -5.28 8.46 -17.45
CA PRO A 231 -5.45 7.10 -16.91
C PRO A 231 -5.37 7.02 -15.39
N PHE A 232 -4.52 7.82 -14.75
CA PHE A 232 -4.41 7.86 -13.29
C PHE A 232 -5.67 8.41 -12.61
N LEU A 233 -6.24 9.50 -13.11
CA LEU A 233 -7.49 10.04 -12.59
C LEU A 233 -8.67 9.11 -12.83
N ALA A 234 -8.74 8.50 -14.02
CA ALA A 234 -9.74 7.48 -14.33
C ALA A 234 -9.65 6.29 -13.35
N TYR A 235 -8.43 5.89 -12.99
CA TYR A 235 -8.19 4.84 -12.01
C TYR A 235 -8.67 5.22 -10.61
N LEU A 236 -8.39 6.44 -10.16
CA LEU A 236 -8.91 6.95 -8.89
C LEU A 236 -10.44 6.96 -8.86
N VAL A 237 -11.09 7.37 -9.96
CA VAL A 237 -12.56 7.35 -10.07
C VAL A 237 -13.10 5.92 -9.94
N MET A 238 -12.48 4.95 -10.62
CA MET A 238 -12.87 3.54 -10.51
C MET A 238 -12.73 2.99 -9.09
N ILE A 239 -11.64 3.33 -8.40
CA ILE A 239 -11.43 2.93 -6.99
C ILE A 239 -12.47 3.56 -6.07
N ILE A 240 -12.73 4.87 -6.23
CA ILE A 240 -13.73 5.57 -5.42
C ILE A 240 -15.12 4.97 -5.65
N ALA A 241 -15.47 4.66 -6.91
CA ALA A 241 -16.73 4.01 -7.23
C ALA A 241 -16.86 2.65 -6.54
N MET A 242 -15.81 1.80 -6.57
CA MET A 242 -15.82 0.51 -5.87
C MET A 242 -15.88 0.65 -4.35
N PHE A 243 -15.32 1.71 -3.77
CA PHE A 243 -15.37 1.96 -2.33
C PHE A 243 -16.76 2.42 -1.84
N LEU A 244 -17.51 3.12 -2.70
CA LEU A 244 -18.84 3.64 -2.38
C LEU A 244 -19.97 2.63 -2.62
N LEU A 245 -19.71 1.57 -3.39
CA LEU A 245 -20.63 0.46 -3.67
C LEU A 245 -20.49 -0.65 -2.62
#